data_AF-A0A3P1SPL2-F1
#
_entry.id   AF-A0A3P1SPL2-F1
#
_cell.length_a   1.000
_cell.length_b   1.000
_cell.length_c   1.000
_cell.angle_alpha   90.00
_cell.angle_beta   90.00
_cell.angle_gamma   90.00
#
_symmetry.space_group_name_H-M   'P 1'
#
loop_
_entity.id
_entity.type
_entity.pdbx_description
1 polymer ?
#
loop_
_entity_poly.entity_id
_entity_poly.type
_entity_poly.pdbx_seq_one_letter_code
_entity_poly.pdbx_strand_id
1 'polypeptide(L)' 'MEVEKVTREDLRGMQMGETKVFDLPNAQACDNGKSVAYQMQNLLRCKFSVSTDYTSNKLTITKNSI' A
#
# COMPACT_ATOMS: atom_id res chain seq x y z
N MET A 1 -11.95 10.92 1.82
CA MET A 1 -12.60 9.68 1.39
C MET A 1 -11.86 8.56 2.10
N GLU A 2 -12.49 7.93 3.08
CA GLU A 2 -11.89 6.79 3.80
C GLU A 2 -11.76 5.62 2.82
N VAL A 3 -10.58 5.01 2.78
CA VAL A 3 -10.31 3.87 1.89
C VAL A 3 -10.62 2.61 2.70
N GLU A 4 -11.64 1.85 2.31
CA GLU A 4 -12.00 0.63 3.04
C GLU A 4 -10.90 -0.45 2.99
N LYS A 5 -10.13 -0.47 1.89
CA LYS A 5 -9.01 -1.39 1.67
C LYS A 5 -8.09 -0.88 0.55
N VAL A 6 -6.79 -1.18 0.65
CA VAL A 6 -5.88 -0.99 -0.49
C VAL A 6 -6.20 -2.00 -1.58
N THR A 7 -6.48 -1.51 -2.80
CA THR A 7 -6.74 -2.37 -3.95
C THR A 7 -5.49 -2.56 -4.81
N ARG A 8 -5.51 -3.59 -5.66
CA ARG A 8 -4.44 -3.82 -6.66
C ARG A 8 -4.39 -2.69 -7.69
N GLU A 9 -5.53 -2.08 -7.99
CA GLU A 9 -5.66 -0.99 -8.94
C GLU A 9 -5.00 0.28 -8.40
N ASP A 10 -5.16 0.57 -7.11
CA ASP A 10 -4.47 1.68 -6.44
C ASP A 10 -2.95 1.56 -6.60
N LEU A 11 -2.40 0.37 -6.36
CA LEU A 11 -0.97 0.07 -6.46
C LEU A 11 -0.46 0.06 -7.91
N ARG A 12 -1.29 -0.41 -8.85
CA ARG A 12 -0.98 -0.40 -10.27
C ARG A 12 -0.93 1.03 -10.81
N GLY A 13 -1.84 1.89 -10.34
CA GLY A 13 -1.93 3.30 -10.71
C GLY A 13 -0.82 4.18 -10.11
N MET A 14 -0.09 3.72 -9.09
CA MET A 14 1.06 4.46 -8.54
C MET A 14 2.18 4.59 -9.57
N GLN A 15 2.77 5.79 -9.65
CA GLN A 15 3.99 6.00 -10.42
C GLN A 15 5.22 5.47 -9.67
N MET A 16 6.32 5.18 -10.38
CA MET A 16 7.59 4.84 -9.74
C MET A 16 8.15 6.05 -9.00
N GLY A 17 8.59 5.85 -7.76
CA GLY A 17 8.98 6.89 -6.80
C GLY A 17 7.80 7.50 -6.03
N GLU A 18 6.56 7.18 -6.38
CA GLU A 18 5.39 7.74 -5.72
C GLU A 18 5.17 7.11 -4.33
N THR A 19 4.83 7.97 -3.37
CA THR A 19 4.39 7.58 -2.03
C THR A 19 2.94 7.94 -1.85
N LYS A 20 2.11 6.95 -1.52
CA LYS A 20 0.70 7.12 -1.18
C LYS A 20 0.46 6.73 0.28
N VAL A 21 -0.36 7.52 0.94
CA VAL A 21 -0.85 7.23 2.29
C VAL A 21 -2.32 6.83 2.17
N PHE A 22 -2.67 5.70 2.75
CA PHE A 22 -4.02 5.17 2.81
C PHE A 22 -4.51 5.25 4.26
N ASP A 23 -5.62 5.96 4.47
CA ASP A 23 -6.37 5.90 5.73
C ASP A 23 -7.31 4.70 5.68
N LEU A 24 -7.09 3.75 6.58
CA LEU A 24 -7.78 2.48 6.63
C LEU A 24 -8.62 2.39 7.91
N PRO A 25 -9.72 1.62 7.90
CA PRO A 25 -10.66 1.59 9.02
C PRO A 25 -10.12 0.85 10.27
N ASN A 26 -9.15 -0.04 10.10
CA ASN A 26 -8.59 -0.83 11.21
C ASN A 26 -7.22 -1.43 10.85
N ALA A 27 -6.51 -1.92 11.88
CA ALA A 27 -5.22 -2.60 11.73
C ALA A 27 -5.26 -3.80 10.76
N GLN A 28 -6.36 -4.56 10.75
CA GLN A 28 -6.50 -5.70 9.83
C GLN A 28 -6.49 -5.26 8.36
N ALA A 29 -7.10 -4.12 8.04
CA ALA A 29 -7.06 -3.53 6.71
C ALA A 29 -5.64 -3.08 6.34
N CYS A 30 -4.85 -2.57 7.29
CA CYS A 30 -3.43 -2.26 7.08
C CYS A 30 -2.62 -3.51 6.73
N ASP A 31 -2.79 -4.60 7.47
CA ASP A 31 -2.10 -5.86 7.19
C ASP A 31 -2.52 -6.47 5.85
N ASN A 32 -3.81 -6.40 5.53
CA ASN A 32 -4.31 -6.80 4.21
C ASN A 32 -3.65 -5.98 3.09
N GLY A 33 -3.60 -4.65 3.24
CA GLY A 33 -2.98 -3.76 2.25
C GLY A 33 -1.48 -4.02 2.07
N LYS A 34 -0.76 -4.28 3.17
CA LYS A 34 0.65 -4.68 3.15
C LYS A 34 0.86 -5.99 2.38
N SER A 35 0.02 -7.00 2.63
CA SER A 35 0.09 -8.28 1.92
C SER A 35 -0.16 -8.12 0.41
N VAL A 36 -1.15 -7.31 0.03
CA VAL A 36 -1.44 -7.01 -1.38
C VAL A 36 -0.24 -6.29 -2.04
N ALA A 37 0.36 -5.30 -1.37
CA ALA A 37 1.52 -4.60 -1.89
C ALA A 37 2.68 -5.56 -2.17
N TYR A 38 3.01 -6.46 -1.25
CA TYR A 38 4.09 -7.43 -1.45
C TYR A 38 3.81 -8.45 -2.55
N GLN A 39 2.56 -8.92 -2.69
CA GLN A 39 2.18 -9.79 -3.81
C GLN A 39 2.33 -9.08 -5.16
N MET A 40 1.99 -7.79 -5.21
CA MET A 40 2.08 -6.95 -6.42
C MET A 40 3.53 -6.65 -6.84
N GLN A 41 4.52 -6.72 -5.95
CA GLN A 41 5.93 -6.48 -6.28
C GLN A 41 6.44 -7.38 -7.42
N ASN A 42 6.13 -8.67 -7.33
CA ASN A 42 6.56 -9.66 -8.33
C ASN A 42 5.85 -9.43 -9.67
N LEU A 43 4.57 -9.07 -9.62
CA LEU A 43 3.74 -8.85 -10.80
C LEU A 43 4.12 -7.56 -11.55
N LEU A 44 4.43 -6.49 -10.82
CA LEU A 44 4.77 -5.18 -11.40
C LEU A 44 6.26 -4.97 -11.59
N ARG A 45 7.10 -5.96 -11.24
CA ARG A 45 8.58 -5.86 -11.28
C ARG A 45 9.08 -4.59 -10.57
N CYS A 46 8.52 -4.31 -9.39
CA CYS A 46 8.83 -3.14 -8.58
C CYS A 46 9.00 -3.53 -7.11
N LYS A 47 9.56 -2.62 -6.31
CA LYS A 47 9.72 -2.80 -4.86
C LYS A 47 8.79 -1.87 -4.11
N PHE A 48 7.85 -2.42 -3.35
CA PHE A 48 6.95 -1.63 -2.51
C PHE A 48 7.50 -1.55 -1.09
N SER A 49 7.80 -0.34 -0.63
CA SER A 49 8.12 -0.07 0.77
C SER A 49 6.83 0.25 1.49
N VAL A 50 6.52 -0.48 2.56
CA VAL A 50 5.28 -0.32 3.32
C VAL A 50 5.62 0.08 4.76
N SER A 51 4.99 1.14 5.24
CA SER A 51 5.07 1.62 6.63
C SER A 51 3.67 1.72 7.20
N THR A 52 3.42 1.07 8.34
CA THR A 52 2.10 1.03 8.98
C THR A 52 2.12 1.80 10.28
N ASP A 53 1.22 2.78 10.41
CA ASP A 53 0.92 3.46 11.66
C ASP A 53 -0.37 2.85 12.24
N TYR A 54 -0.22 1.92 13.18
CA TYR A 54 -1.35 1.21 13.80
C TYR A 54 -2.16 2.10 14.75
N THR A 55 -1.56 3.17 15.27
CA THR A 55 -2.25 4.13 16.16
C THR A 55 -3.26 4.96 15.38
N SER A 56 -2.92 5.34 14.16
CA SER A 56 -3.75 6.17 13.28
C SER A 56 -4.47 5.38 12.18
N ASN A 57 -4.28 4.06 12.13
CA ASN A 57 -4.72 3.17 11.05
C ASN A 57 -4.31 3.66 9.65
N LYS A 58 -3.07 4.19 9.52
CA LYS A 58 -2.54 4.68 8.25
C LYS A 58 -1.54 3.69 7.67
N LEU A 59 -1.68 3.41 6.39
CA LEU A 59 -0.74 2.60 5.63
C LEU A 59 -0.06 3.45 4.57
N THR A 60 1.24 3.65 4.72
CA THR A 60 2.06 4.37 3.74
C THR A 60 2.73 3.36 2.83
N ILE A 61 2.54 3.51 1.53
CA ILE A 61 3.13 2.65 0.52
C ILE A 61 3.92 3.52 -0.46
N THR A 62 5.18 3.17 -0.66
CA THR A 62 6.06 3.78 -1.66
C THR A 62 6.40 2.76 -2.74
N LYS A 63 6.20 3.13 -4.00
CA LYS A 63 6.57 2.30 -5.14
C LYS A 63 7.97 2.68 -5.60
N ASN A 64 8.92 1.76 -5.50
CA ASN A 64 10.29 1.96 -5.92
C ASN A 64 10.60 1.08 -7.14
N SER A 65 11.55 1.52 -7.96
CA SER A 65 12.19 0.64 -8.93
C SER A 65 12.95 -0.47 -8.19
N ILE A 66 13.10 -1.62 -8.86
CA ILE A 66 13.98 -2.70 -8.39
C ILE A 66 15.44 -2.22 -8.41
#